data_AF-A0A0A3HSW8-F1
#
_entry.id   AF-A0A0A3HSW8-F1
#
_cell.length_a   1.000
_cell.length_b   1.000
_cell.length_c   1.000
_cell.angle_alpha   90.00
_cell.angle_beta   90.00
_cell.angle_gamma   90.00
#
_symmetry.space_group_name_H-M   'P 1'
#
loop_
_entity.id
_entity.type
_entity.pdbx_description
1 polymer ?
#
loop_
_entity_poly.entity_id
_entity_poly.type
_entity_poly.pdbx_seq_one_letter_code
_entity_poly.pdbx_strand_id
1 'polypeptide(L)'
;MLDWDEKIYKETAGKIGEPIELAIRNLSDQDNIQNTSQFGTLIPLSSILLTKEKALNIVSNIAKKYWGNIDLFLFEKLQDTSIDLNNANERLTHFFSSRQGKKALLQYLTIHNVLRFDHLINLVFGKEIEITNHVGGLNCIYFYKVEKKFFIHIIYNQKETFWKTLFVKKIYSIFLQTPMLSINDSLDLIRQLQAHLEQLHTSNKSISVINQLINVIAFNNPRSFQLKELQLFNVINHYKGGKRHRQKISRIIEDMYNNWVEGTWALSEKEQTILKFMLVIDAYKQEDFESIIAHGEYLIQNDRLNNHAIELILEYGEVLPNIKPEPIALIKRYNKNYIEKIFYILIEAYIQKHQYEHVIRLLKEYEIASCTAIYNYLNQDVIDDGNSLHHIEATVQRDIIFIVDHTPQHIMHSVEVWLNHYQDEDSPYYEIAIMSSKHICNILKALFATEHFELFDKLMEVYAKYIKVDAHFHQLRDFAADYVKI
;
A
#
# COMPACT_ATOMS: atom_id res chain seq x y z
N MET A 1 -6.61 -29.67 18.96
CA MET A 1 -5.85 -28.43 19.21
C MET A 1 -4.38 -28.80 19.35
N LEU A 2 -3.43 -27.88 19.18
CA LEU A 2 -2.04 -28.17 19.53
C LEU A 2 -1.93 -28.33 21.05
N ASP A 3 -1.36 -29.43 21.53
CA ASP A 3 -1.24 -29.71 22.97
C ASP A 3 -0.53 -28.57 23.73
N TRP A 4 0.46 -27.94 23.07
CA TRP A 4 1.20 -26.82 23.62
C TRP A 4 0.34 -25.55 23.75
N ASP A 5 -0.47 -25.24 22.74
CA ASP A 5 -1.38 -24.08 22.77
C ASP A 5 -2.42 -24.21 23.87
N GLU A 6 -2.92 -25.43 24.07
CA GLU A 6 -3.91 -25.72 25.09
C GLU A 6 -3.30 -25.60 26.49
N LYS A 7 -2.05 -26.06 26.68
CA LYS A 7 -1.31 -25.88 27.94
C LYS A 7 -1.08 -24.40 28.27
N ILE A 8 -0.57 -23.61 27.31
CA ILE A 8 -0.37 -22.16 27.51
C ILE A 8 -1.71 -21.49 27.84
N TYR A 9 -2.79 -21.82 27.12
CA TYR A 9 -4.09 -21.22 27.38
C TYR A 9 -4.63 -21.56 28.78
N LYS A 10 -4.46 -22.81 29.22
CA LYS A 10 -4.86 -23.26 30.57
C LYS A 10 -4.06 -22.58 31.68
N GLU A 11 -2.74 -22.49 31.53
CA GLU A 11 -1.87 -21.85 32.54
C GLU A 11 -2.12 -20.34 32.66
N THR A 12 -2.38 -19.67 31.54
CA THR A 12 -2.59 -18.22 31.51
C THR A 12 -4.05 -17.82 31.74
N ALA A 13 -5.00 -18.76 31.67
CA ALA A 13 -6.43 -18.50 31.56
C ALA A 13 -6.78 -17.47 30.45
N GLY A 14 -6.01 -17.47 29.35
CA GLY A 14 -6.16 -16.53 28.25
C GLY A 14 -5.68 -15.10 28.53
N LYS A 15 -4.85 -14.89 29.56
CA LYS A 15 -4.16 -13.61 29.82
C LYS A 15 -2.94 -13.47 28.90
N ILE A 16 -2.65 -12.22 28.51
CA ILE A 16 -1.51 -11.85 27.65
C ILE A 16 -0.45 -11.08 28.46
N GLY A 17 0.73 -10.85 27.88
CA GLY A 17 1.84 -10.13 28.51
C GLY A 17 2.76 -11.03 29.34
N GLU A 18 3.14 -10.61 30.53
CA GLU A 18 4.01 -11.41 31.41
C GLU A 18 3.48 -12.83 31.70
N PRO A 19 2.17 -13.07 31.91
CA PRO A 19 1.65 -14.42 32.09
C PRO A 19 1.95 -15.37 30.93
N ILE A 20 1.85 -14.90 29.67
CA ILE A 20 2.14 -15.75 28.52
C ILE A 20 3.64 -16.06 28.41
N GLU A 21 4.50 -15.10 28.77
CA GLU A 21 5.95 -15.30 28.81
C GLU A 21 6.36 -16.32 29.87
N LEU A 22 5.78 -16.23 31.07
CA LEU A 22 6.04 -17.18 32.16
C LEU A 22 5.57 -18.59 31.78
N ALA A 23 4.38 -18.72 31.21
CA ALA A 23 3.87 -20.03 30.75
C ALA A 23 4.77 -20.64 29.67
N ILE A 24 5.24 -19.85 28.69
CA ILE A 24 6.19 -20.31 27.67
C ILE A 24 7.50 -20.78 28.30
N ARG A 25 8.06 -20.02 29.26
CA ARG A 25 9.30 -20.41 29.96
C ARG A 25 9.14 -21.71 30.73
N ASN A 26 8.07 -21.84 31.50
CA ASN A 26 7.79 -23.02 32.33
C ASN A 26 7.63 -24.28 31.48
N LEU A 27 6.99 -24.17 30.31
CA LEU A 27 6.76 -25.30 29.41
C LEU A 27 7.99 -25.69 28.56
N SER A 28 9.01 -24.84 28.50
CA SER A 28 10.15 -25.04 27.59
C SER A 28 11.29 -25.88 28.18
N ASP A 29 11.24 -26.28 29.47
CA ASP A 29 12.16 -27.21 30.16
C ASP A 29 13.65 -27.12 29.77
N GLN A 30 14.17 -25.91 29.50
CA GLN A 30 15.57 -25.71 29.15
C GLN A 30 16.19 -24.55 29.92
N ASP A 31 17.09 -24.88 30.85
CA ASP A 31 18.04 -23.99 31.55
C ASP A 31 19.03 -23.27 30.59
N ASN A 32 18.86 -23.36 29.27
CA ASN A 32 19.89 -23.04 28.28
C ASN A 32 19.49 -22.06 27.16
N ILE A 33 18.45 -21.24 27.36
CA ILE A 33 18.16 -20.15 26.41
C ILE A 33 18.59 -18.82 27.02
N GLN A 34 19.89 -18.51 26.91
CA GLN A 34 20.43 -17.15 27.02
C GLN A 34 19.88 -16.20 25.94
N ASN A 35 19.04 -16.68 25.01
CA ASN A 35 18.43 -15.85 23.98
C ASN A 35 17.08 -15.29 24.45
N THR A 36 17.10 -14.34 25.38
CA THR A 36 16.00 -13.39 25.46
C THR A 36 16.02 -12.57 24.18
N SER A 37 15.17 -12.94 23.21
CA SER A 37 14.93 -12.09 22.05
C SER A 37 14.27 -10.79 22.52
N GLN A 38 14.37 -9.71 21.75
CA GLN A 38 13.68 -8.45 22.07
C GLN A 38 12.15 -8.61 22.15
N PHE A 39 11.61 -9.68 21.56
CA PHE A 39 10.20 -10.05 21.64
C PHE A 39 9.96 -11.20 22.64
N GLY A 40 10.77 -11.31 23.69
CA GLY A 40 10.56 -12.27 24.78
C GLY A 40 11.15 -13.65 24.51
N THR A 41 10.57 -14.64 25.18
CA THR A 41 11.04 -16.03 25.17
C THR A 41 10.66 -16.69 23.84
N LEU A 42 11.63 -17.34 23.18
CA LEU A 42 11.36 -18.07 21.96
C LEU A 42 10.67 -19.39 22.26
N ILE A 43 9.70 -19.74 21.42
CA ILE A 43 8.99 -21.02 21.50
C ILE A 43 9.77 -22.06 20.68
N PRO A 44 10.16 -23.22 21.25
CA PRO A 44 10.94 -24.23 20.53
C PRO A 44 10.22 -24.77 19.29
N LEU A 45 10.93 -24.92 18.16
CA LEU A 45 10.34 -25.42 16.91
C LEU A 45 9.64 -26.80 17.05
N SER A 46 10.12 -27.66 17.94
CA SER A 46 9.51 -28.97 18.24
C SER A 46 8.09 -28.86 18.78
N SER A 47 7.75 -27.75 19.42
CA SER A 47 6.41 -27.47 19.96
C SER A 47 5.47 -26.80 18.94
N ILE A 48 6.03 -26.19 17.89
CA ILE A 48 5.29 -25.43 16.87
C ILE A 48 5.02 -26.28 15.62
N LEU A 49 6.01 -27.06 15.19
CA LEU A 49 6.03 -27.72 13.89
C LEU A 49 5.56 -29.18 13.97
N LEU A 50 4.56 -29.51 13.16
CA LEU A 50 3.94 -30.84 13.09
C LEU A 50 4.30 -31.62 11.83
N THR A 51 4.12 -32.94 11.89
CA THR A 51 4.11 -33.77 10.67
C THR A 51 2.86 -33.50 9.85
N LYS A 52 2.94 -33.72 8.53
CA LYS A 52 1.83 -33.52 7.58
C LYS A 52 0.51 -34.14 8.03
N GLU A 53 0.56 -35.40 8.47
CA GLU A 53 -0.63 -36.15 8.86
C GLU A 53 -1.29 -35.58 10.12
N LYS A 54 -0.48 -35.27 11.15
CA LYS A 54 -0.97 -34.64 12.37
C LYS A 54 -1.56 -33.27 12.08
N ALA A 55 -0.88 -32.50 11.24
CA ALA A 55 -1.29 -31.17 10.83
C ALA A 55 -2.68 -31.19 10.17
N LEU A 56 -2.85 -32.02 9.13
CA LEU A 56 -4.13 -32.14 8.43
C LEU A 56 -5.26 -32.67 9.31
N ASN A 57 -4.97 -33.65 10.17
CA ASN A 57 -5.97 -34.17 11.09
C ASN A 57 -6.46 -33.08 12.06
N ILE A 58 -5.56 -32.23 12.57
CA ILE A 58 -5.94 -31.11 13.44
C ILE A 58 -6.81 -30.10 12.68
N VAL A 59 -6.39 -29.66 11.48
CA VAL A 59 -7.18 -28.70 10.69
C VAL A 59 -8.55 -29.27 10.35
N SER A 60 -8.60 -30.51 9.83
CA SER A 60 -9.86 -31.16 9.46
C SER A 60 -10.80 -31.34 10.65
N ASN A 61 -10.29 -31.74 11.82
CA ASN A 61 -11.11 -31.95 13.00
C ASN A 61 -11.64 -30.64 13.58
N ILE A 62 -10.84 -29.57 13.57
CA ILE A 62 -11.25 -28.26 14.07
C ILE A 62 -12.27 -27.63 13.11
N ALA A 63 -11.99 -27.63 11.82
CA ALA A 63 -12.94 -27.14 10.82
C ALA A 63 -14.26 -27.92 10.89
N LYS A 64 -14.22 -29.26 11.01
CA LYS A 64 -15.43 -30.07 11.19
C LYS A 64 -16.18 -29.73 12.49
N LYS A 65 -15.47 -29.52 13.59
CA LYS A 65 -16.09 -29.21 14.90
C LYS A 65 -16.86 -27.87 14.88
N TYR A 66 -16.28 -26.84 14.27
CA TYR A 66 -16.84 -25.48 14.33
C TYR A 66 -17.67 -25.10 13.11
N TRP A 67 -17.41 -25.71 11.95
CA TRP A 67 -18.01 -25.36 10.66
C TRP A 67 -18.58 -26.56 9.90
N GLY A 68 -18.50 -27.78 10.46
CA GLY A 68 -18.99 -29.00 9.81
C GLY A 68 -20.48 -29.25 9.95
N ASN A 69 -21.22 -28.37 10.64
CA ASN A 69 -22.66 -28.42 10.77
C ASN A 69 -23.23 -27.00 10.66
N ILE A 70 -24.22 -26.81 9.81
CA ILE A 70 -25.00 -25.59 9.66
C ILE A 70 -26.07 -25.62 10.75
N ASP A 71 -25.84 -24.82 11.79
CA ASP A 71 -26.84 -24.55 12.83
C ASP A 71 -27.86 -23.51 12.37
N LEU A 72 -28.87 -23.22 13.21
CA LEU A 72 -29.93 -22.27 12.89
C LEU A 72 -29.39 -20.86 12.56
N PHE A 73 -28.32 -20.43 13.22
CA PHE A 73 -27.69 -19.13 12.98
C PHE A 73 -26.95 -19.07 11.64
N LEU A 74 -26.30 -20.17 11.27
CA LEU A 74 -25.66 -20.33 9.98
C LEU A 74 -26.67 -20.47 8.85
N PHE A 75 -27.79 -21.14 9.11
CA PHE A 75 -28.88 -21.29 8.15
C PHE A 75 -29.43 -19.93 7.74
N GLU A 76 -29.75 -19.06 8.71
CA GLU A 76 -30.22 -17.69 8.44
C GLU A 76 -29.23 -16.89 7.59
N LYS A 77 -27.92 -16.99 7.89
CA LYS A 77 -26.87 -16.32 7.12
C LYS A 77 -26.69 -16.83 5.68
N LEU A 78 -27.05 -18.08 5.43
CA LEU A 78 -26.89 -18.71 4.12
C LEU A 78 -28.20 -18.77 3.33
N GLN A 79 -29.32 -18.36 3.92
CA GLN A 79 -30.65 -18.45 3.31
C GLN A 79 -30.78 -17.62 2.03
N ASP A 80 -30.09 -16.48 1.97
CA ASP A 80 -30.05 -15.61 0.79
C ASP A 80 -29.00 -16.04 -0.24
N THR A 81 -28.29 -17.15 0.01
CA THR A 81 -27.29 -17.68 -0.92
C THR A 81 -27.91 -18.76 -1.80
N SER A 82 -27.31 -19.03 -2.96
CA SER A 82 -27.83 -20.07 -3.86
C SER A 82 -27.51 -21.51 -3.37
N ILE A 83 -27.02 -21.71 -2.14
CA ILE A 83 -26.72 -23.03 -1.60
C ILE A 83 -28.01 -23.80 -1.33
N ASP A 84 -28.03 -25.08 -1.72
CA ASP A 84 -29.07 -26.01 -1.29
C ASP A 84 -28.88 -26.38 0.20
N LEU A 85 -29.54 -25.63 1.07
CA LEU A 85 -29.44 -25.78 2.52
C LEU A 85 -30.03 -27.09 3.03
N ASN A 86 -30.97 -27.71 2.30
CA ASN A 86 -31.61 -28.95 2.72
C ASN A 86 -30.62 -30.13 2.75
N ASN A 87 -29.63 -30.13 1.83
CA ASN A 87 -28.61 -31.17 1.72
C ASN A 87 -27.23 -30.73 2.22
N ALA A 88 -27.11 -29.53 2.78
CA ALA A 88 -25.81 -28.92 3.06
C ALA A 88 -25.02 -29.64 4.17
N ASN A 89 -25.69 -30.10 5.22
CA ASN A 89 -25.05 -30.85 6.31
C ASN A 89 -24.53 -32.23 5.86
N GLU A 90 -25.25 -32.90 4.95
CA GLU A 90 -24.80 -34.16 4.36
C GLU A 90 -23.55 -33.97 3.50
N ARG A 91 -23.54 -32.91 2.68
CA ARG A 91 -22.38 -32.55 1.85
C ARG A 91 -21.15 -32.21 2.68
N LEU A 92 -21.30 -31.41 3.75
CA LEU A 92 -20.21 -31.11 4.69
C LEU A 92 -19.67 -32.39 5.34
N THR A 93 -20.56 -33.27 5.80
CA THR A 93 -20.18 -34.55 6.41
C THR A 93 -19.45 -35.46 5.42
N HIS A 94 -19.92 -35.53 4.17
CA HIS A 94 -19.26 -36.27 3.10
C HIS A 94 -17.89 -35.68 2.75
N PHE A 95 -17.76 -34.35 2.69
CA PHE A 95 -16.48 -33.69 2.41
C PHE A 95 -15.42 -34.06 3.44
N PHE A 96 -15.71 -33.92 4.75
CA PHE A 96 -14.73 -34.23 5.79
C PHE A 96 -14.43 -35.73 5.95
N SER A 97 -15.37 -36.62 5.56
CA SER A 97 -15.18 -38.07 5.65
C SER A 97 -14.49 -38.66 4.42
N SER A 98 -14.64 -38.06 3.24
CA SER A 98 -14.09 -38.57 1.98
C SER A 98 -12.58 -38.32 1.83
N ARG A 99 -11.88 -39.22 1.13
CA ARG A 99 -10.47 -39.05 0.74
C ARG A 99 -10.27 -37.85 -0.19
N GLN A 100 -11.23 -37.59 -1.06
CA GLN A 100 -11.19 -36.49 -2.02
C GLN A 100 -11.33 -35.13 -1.32
N GLY A 101 -12.24 -34.98 -0.36
CA GLY A 101 -12.38 -33.75 0.41
C GLY A 101 -11.13 -33.44 1.24
N LYS A 102 -10.52 -34.44 1.88
CA LYS A 102 -9.23 -34.26 2.58
C LYS A 102 -8.10 -33.82 1.64
N LYS A 103 -8.07 -34.35 0.41
CA LYS A 103 -7.08 -33.96 -0.61
C LYS A 103 -7.33 -32.52 -1.08
N ALA A 104 -8.57 -32.15 -1.36
CA ALA A 104 -8.96 -30.80 -1.76
C ALA A 104 -8.61 -29.77 -0.66
N LEU A 105 -8.92 -30.08 0.60
CA LEU A 105 -8.57 -29.25 1.75
C LEU A 105 -7.06 -29.04 1.86
N LEU A 106 -6.25 -30.10 1.74
CA LEU A 106 -4.79 -29.97 1.75
C LEU A 106 -4.29 -29.11 0.58
N GLN A 107 -4.80 -29.33 -0.63
CA GLN A 107 -4.38 -28.57 -1.81
C GLN A 107 -4.68 -27.09 -1.61
N TYR A 108 -5.88 -26.76 -1.15
CA TYR A 108 -6.26 -25.39 -0.82
C TYR A 108 -5.33 -24.76 0.23
N LEU A 109 -5.13 -25.44 1.36
CA LEU A 109 -4.26 -24.95 2.44
C LEU A 109 -2.81 -24.76 2.02
N THR A 110 -2.32 -25.56 1.07
CA THR A 110 -0.94 -25.45 0.57
C THR A 110 -0.75 -24.25 -0.37
N ILE A 111 -1.84 -23.75 -0.98
CA ILE A 111 -1.81 -22.62 -1.92
C ILE A 111 -2.15 -21.31 -1.19
N HIS A 112 -3.17 -21.32 -0.33
CA HIS A 112 -3.74 -20.11 0.26
C HIS A 112 -3.27 -19.85 1.70
N ASN A 113 -2.65 -20.84 2.36
CA ASN A 113 -2.13 -20.78 3.74
C ASN A 113 -3.14 -20.42 4.86
N VAL A 114 -4.36 -20.00 4.53
CA VAL A 114 -5.41 -19.57 5.47
C VAL A 114 -6.76 -20.17 5.10
N LEU A 115 -7.40 -20.81 6.07
CA LEU A 115 -8.78 -21.29 5.96
C LEU A 115 -9.71 -20.45 6.83
N ARG A 116 -10.74 -19.92 6.19
CA ARG A 116 -11.88 -19.23 6.80
C ARG A 116 -13.18 -19.95 6.41
N PHE A 117 -14.30 -19.53 6.98
CA PHE A 117 -15.59 -20.17 6.74
C PHE A 117 -16.05 -20.04 5.28
N ASP A 118 -15.99 -18.84 4.70
CA ASP A 118 -16.23 -18.55 3.28
C ASP A 118 -15.41 -19.47 2.36
N HIS A 119 -14.12 -19.64 2.66
CA HIS A 119 -13.22 -20.52 1.91
C HIS A 119 -13.68 -21.98 1.96
N LEU A 120 -14.08 -22.47 3.14
CA LEU A 120 -14.58 -23.83 3.30
C LEU A 120 -15.88 -24.04 2.52
N ILE A 121 -16.80 -23.07 2.58
CA ILE A 121 -18.07 -23.14 1.85
C ILE A 121 -17.82 -23.16 0.34
N ASN A 122 -16.92 -22.32 -0.18
CA ASN A 122 -16.54 -22.38 -1.58
C ASN A 122 -15.94 -23.74 -1.96
N LEU A 123 -15.06 -24.30 -1.14
CA LEU A 123 -14.48 -25.64 -1.37
C LEU A 123 -15.52 -26.77 -1.40
N VAL A 124 -16.55 -26.70 -0.56
CA VAL A 124 -17.54 -27.79 -0.41
C VAL A 124 -18.65 -27.66 -1.44
N PHE A 125 -19.07 -26.43 -1.75
CA PHE A 125 -20.26 -26.16 -2.55
C PHE A 125 -19.95 -25.58 -3.94
N GLY A 126 -18.73 -25.15 -4.21
CA GLY A 126 -18.31 -24.50 -5.46
C GLY A 126 -18.95 -23.12 -5.66
N LYS A 127 -19.26 -22.42 -4.55
CA LYS A 127 -19.96 -21.14 -4.54
C LYS A 127 -19.21 -20.14 -3.70
N GLU A 128 -18.85 -19.02 -4.30
CA GLU A 128 -18.27 -17.88 -3.59
C GLU A 128 -19.36 -17.16 -2.79
N ILE A 129 -19.05 -16.90 -1.52
CA ILE A 129 -19.95 -16.19 -0.61
C ILE A 129 -19.10 -15.21 0.18
N GLU A 130 -19.52 -13.96 0.18
CA GLU A 130 -18.89 -12.93 0.99
C GLU A 130 -19.57 -12.88 2.36
N ILE A 131 -19.01 -13.61 3.32
CA ILE A 131 -19.44 -13.52 4.72
C ILE A 131 -18.40 -12.67 5.47
N THR A 132 -18.76 -11.42 5.75
CA THR A 132 -17.90 -10.46 6.44
C THR A 132 -17.86 -10.67 7.97
N ASN A 133 -18.82 -11.41 8.52
CA ASN A 133 -18.98 -11.60 9.96
C ASN A 133 -18.36 -12.90 10.47
N HIS A 134 -17.81 -12.90 11.69
CA HIS A 134 -17.35 -14.11 12.36
C HIS A 134 -18.46 -15.17 12.45
N VAL A 135 -18.09 -16.42 12.16
CA VAL A 135 -19.01 -17.54 12.06
C VAL A 135 -18.65 -18.63 13.08
N GLY A 136 -19.62 -18.99 13.92
CA GLY A 136 -19.43 -19.99 14.97
C GLY A 136 -18.42 -19.53 16.02
N GLY A 137 -17.63 -20.46 16.55
CA GLY A 137 -16.58 -20.20 17.56
C GLY A 137 -15.17 -20.00 16.99
N LEU A 138 -15.01 -20.02 15.67
CA LEU A 138 -13.72 -20.07 14.98
C LEU A 138 -13.60 -18.92 13.98
N ASN A 139 -12.47 -18.20 14.00
CA ASN A 139 -12.19 -17.13 13.06
C ASN A 139 -11.48 -17.68 11.82
N CYS A 140 -10.27 -18.22 12.01
CA CYS A 140 -9.46 -18.76 10.93
C CYS A 140 -8.47 -19.83 11.40
N ILE A 141 -7.95 -20.60 10.45
CA ILE A 141 -6.86 -21.56 10.64
C ILE A 141 -5.73 -21.22 9.67
N TYR A 142 -4.55 -20.94 10.21
CA TYR A 142 -3.32 -20.76 9.46
C TYR A 142 -2.62 -22.11 9.26
N PHE A 143 -2.02 -22.30 8.09
CA PHE A 143 -1.31 -23.50 7.68
C PHE A 143 -0.14 -23.12 6.78
N TYR A 144 1.08 -23.30 7.26
CA TYR A 144 2.29 -23.02 6.47
C TYR A 144 3.21 -24.22 6.48
N LYS A 145 3.88 -24.47 5.35
CA LYS A 145 4.91 -25.50 5.26
C LYS A 145 6.27 -24.90 5.67
N VAL A 146 6.95 -25.57 6.58
CA VAL A 146 8.30 -25.24 7.03
C VAL A 146 9.15 -26.51 6.89
N GLU A 147 10.01 -26.52 5.88
CA GLU A 147 10.78 -27.68 5.43
C GLU A 147 9.91 -28.91 5.14
N LYS A 148 10.05 -29.95 5.96
CA LYS A 148 9.30 -31.21 5.88
C LYS A 148 8.12 -31.25 6.87
N LYS A 149 7.90 -30.16 7.62
CA LYS A 149 6.89 -30.03 8.66
C LYS A 149 5.92 -28.89 8.33
N PHE A 150 4.90 -28.73 9.19
CA PHE A 150 3.83 -27.76 9.02
C PHE A 150 3.60 -26.98 10.30
N PHE A 151 3.53 -25.67 10.17
CA PHE A 151 3.05 -24.75 11.19
C PHE A 151 1.53 -24.60 11.05
N ILE A 152 0.80 -24.86 12.13
CA ILE A 152 -0.64 -24.57 12.21
C ILE A 152 -0.90 -23.65 13.38
N HIS A 153 -1.81 -22.70 13.17
CA HIS A 153 -2.33 -21.90 14.26
C HIS A 153 -3.82 -21.62 14.08
N ILE A 154 -4.57 -21.71 15.18
CA ILE A 154 -6.02 -21.53 15.16
C ILE A 154 -6.36 -20.25 15.93
N ILE A 155 -7.12 -19.36 15.30
CA ILE A 155 -7.66 -18.17 15.96
C ILE A 155 -9.14 -18.42 16.25
N TYR A 156 -9.48 -18.54 17.54
CA TYR A 156 -10.86 -18.65 17.99
C TYR A 156 -11.47 -17.27 18.26
N ASN A 157 -12.79 -17.19 18.13
CA ASN A 157 -13.53 -15.95 18.43
C ASN A 157 -13.47 -15.61 19.93
N GLN A 158 -13.45 -16.64 20.79
CA GLN A 158 -13.25 -16.45 22.22
C GLN A 158 -11.79 -16.13 22.53
N LYS A 159 -11.56 -15.06 23.29
CA LYS A 159 -10.22 -14.59 23.68
C LYS A 159 -9.30 -14.40 22.45
N GLU A 160 -9.84 -13.82 21.38
CA GLU A 160 -9.16 -13.64 20.10
C GLU A 160 -7.77 -12.98 20.24
N THR A 161 -7.66 -11.94 21.08
CA THR A 161 -6.40 -11.23 21.35
C THR A 161 -5.30 -12.14 21.90
N PHE A 162 -5.65 -13.14 22.71
CA PHE A 162 -4.71 -14.14 23.19
C PHE A 162 -4.21 -15.02 22.03
N TRP A 163 -5.10 -15.54 21.20
CA TRP A 163 -4.73 -16.38 20.06
C TRP A 163 -3.87 -15.63 19.04
N LYS A 164 -4.19 -14.36 18.78
CA LYS A 164 -3.36 -13.47 17.94
C LYS A 164 -1.98 -13.22 18.54
N THR A 165 -1.92 -12.99 19.85
CA THR A 165 -0.62 -12.82 20.54
C THR A 165 0.25 -14.07 20.43
N LEU A 166 -0.33 -15.25 20.66
CA LEU A 166 0.39 -16.52 20.53
C LEU A 166 0.82 -16.79 19.07
N PHE A 167 -0.02 -16.42 18.09
CA PHE A 167 0.32 -16.51 16.67
C PHE A 167 1.58 -15.72 16.33
N VAL A 168 1.60 -14.43 16.71
CA VAL A 168 2.72 -13.51 16.50
C VAL A 168 4.00 -14.09 17.14
N LYS A 169 3.91 -14.60 18.38
CA LYS A 169 5.06 -15.21 19.09
C LYS A 169 5.62 -16.42 18.35
N LYS A 170 4.76 -17.29 17.84
CA LYS A 170 5.18 -18.49 17.10
C LYS A 170 5.84 -18.13 15.77
N ILE A 171 5.25 -17.21 14.99
CA ILE A 171 5.85 -16.79 13.73
C ILE A 171 7.23 -16.15 13.98
N TYR A 172 7.32 -15.25 14.95
CA TYR A 172 8.59 -14.64 15.35
C TYR A 172 9.63 -15.71 15.73
N SER A 173 9.22 -16.72 16.48
CA SER A 173 10.06 -17.85 16.86
C SER A 173 10.49 -18.71 15.66
N ILE A 174 9.63 -18.92 14.66
CA ILE A 174 9.95 -19.67 13.44
C ILE A 174 11.06 -18.95 12.66
N PHE A 175 10.91 -17.64 12.40
CA PHE A 175 11.88 -16.87 11.63
C PHE A 175 13.26 -16.75 12.29
N LEU A 176 13.32 -16.77 13.62
CA LEU A 176 14.60 -16.72 14.34
C LEU A 176 15.30 -18.07 14.47
N GLN A 177 14.58 -19.19 14.33
CA GLN A 177 15.13 -20.53 14.50
C GLN A 177 15.25 -21.31 13.18
N THR A 178 14.71 -20.81 12.08
CA THR A 178 14.67 -21.50 10.78
C THR A 178 15.20 -20.61 9.67
N PRO A 179 16.03 -21.13 8.74
CA PRO A 179 16.38 -20.39 7.52
C PRO A 179 15.13 -19.97 6.75
N MET A 180 15.15 -18.77 6.19
CA MET A 180 13.99 -18.21 5.50
C MET A 180 13.62 -19.02 4.24
N LEU A 181 14.60 -19.54 3.50
CA LEU A 181 14.39 -20.39 2.32
C LEU A 181 13.65 -21.71 2.63
N SER A 182 13.69 -22.14 3.89
CA SER A 182 12.98 -23.32 4.37
C SER A 182 11.50 -23.06 4.65
N ILE A 183 11.05 -21.80 4.65
CA ILE A 183 9.67 -21.39 4.92
C ILE A 183 8.97 -21.15 3.60
N ASN A 184 7.97 -21.99 3.27
CA ASN A 184 7.11 -21.73 2.12
C ASN A 184 6.30 -20.46 2.36
N ASP A 185 6.20 -19.61 1.33
CA ASP A 185 5.49 -18.33 1.35
C ASP A 185 5.90 -17.43 2.53
N SER A 186 7.20 -17.34 2.79
CA SER A 186 7.78 -16.55 3.89
C SER A 186 7.32 -15.08 3.89
N LEU A 187 7.12 -14.49 2.71
CA LEU A 187 6.64 -13.11 2.58
C LEU A 187 5.20 -12.96 3.07
N ASP A 188 4.30 -13.89 2.71
CA ASP A 188 2.93 -13.90 3.21
C ASP A 188 2.92 -14.10 4.73
N LEU A 189 3.73 -15.01 5.25
CA LEU A 189 3.82 -15.25 6.70
C LEU A 189 4.26 -13.99 7.48
N ILE A 190 5.18 -13.19 6.92
CA ILE A 190 5.59 -11.92 7.51
C ILE A 190 4.52 -10.83 7.36
N ARG A 191 3.78 -10.80 6.25
CA ARG A 191 2.63 -9.90 6.09
C ARG A 191 1.55 -10.20 7.14
N GLN A 192 1.26 -11.48 7.38
CA GLN A 192 0.36 -11.89 8.47
C GLN A 192 0.90 -11.47 9.83
N LEU A 193 2.20 -11.65 10.09
CA LEU A 193 2.83 -11.17 11.32
C LEU A 193 2.62 -9.67 11.52
N GLN A 194 2.85 -8.84 10.49
CA GLN A 194 2.63 -7.41 10.55
C GLN A 194 1.16 -7.08 10.84
N ALA A 195 0.22 -7.66 10.08
CA ALA A 195 -1.20 -7.39 10.22
C ALA A 195 -1.70 -7.67 11.65
N HIS A 196 -1.25 -8.78 12.26
CA HIS A 196 -1.59 -9.10 13.65
C HIS A 196 -0.86 -8.21 14.66
N LEU A 197 0.39 -7.82 14.39
CA LEU A 197 1.10 -6.86 15.25
C LEU A 197 0.41 -5.50 15.29
N GLU A 198 -0.08 -4.99 14.16
CA GLU A 198 -0.82 -3.71 14.07
C GLU A 198 -2.17 -3.74 14.79
N GLN A 199 -2.76 -4.92 14.97
CA GLN A 199 -3.97 -5.07 15.80
C GLN A 199 -3.65 -5.11 17.31
N LEU A 200 -2.43 -5.49 17.69
CA LEU A 200 -2.02 -5.66 19.09
C LEU A 200 -1.20 -4.46 19.61
N HIS A 201 -0.56 -3.70 18.72
CA HIS A 201 0.38 -2.64 19.04
C HIS A 201 0.19 -1.44 18.11
N THR A 202 0.77 -0.30 18.47
CA THR A 202 0.80 0.87 17.59
C THR A 202 1.60 0.56 16.33
N SER A 203 1.19 1.12 15.19
CA SER A 203 1.89 0.95 13.88
C SER A 203 3.41 1.16 14.00
N ASN A 204 3.84 2.21 14.72
CA ASN A 204 5.26 2.47 14.94
C ASN A 204 5.99 1.33 15.67
N LYS A 205 5.35 0.69 16.66
CA LYS A 205 5.93 -0.44 17.38
C LYS A 205 5.97 -1.68 16.49
N SER A 206 4.91 -1.95 15.73
CA SER A 206 4.85 -3.04 14.76
C SER A 206 5.96 -2.96 13.73
N ILE A 207 6.14 -1.79 13.09
CA ILE A 207 7.24 -1.54 12.13
C ILE A 207 8.60 -1.76 12.79
N SER A 208 8.79 -1.30 14.04
CA SER A 208 10.06 -1.49 14.76
C SER A 208 10.38 -2.97 14.98
N VAL A 209 9.38 -3.78 15.39
CA VAL A 209 9.53 -5.22 15.62
C VAL A 209 9.83 -5.95 14.31
N ILE A 210 9.09 -5.64 13.24
CA ILE A 210 9.30 -6.21 11.91
C ILE A 210 10.70 -5.86 11.38
N ASN A 211 11.09 -4.60 11.44
CA ASN A 211 12.41 -4.16 10.99
C ASN A 211 13.55 -4.89 11.73
N GLN A 212 13.42 -5.06 13.05
CA GLN A 212 14.40 -5.81 13.84
C GLN A 212 14.47 -7.27 13.42
N LEU A 213 13.32 -7.92 13.23
CA LEU A 213 13.25 -9.29 12.75
C LEU A 213 13.92 -9.44 11.37
N ILE A 214 13.60 -8.54 10.44
CA ILE A 214 14.16 -8.54 9.08
C ILE A 214 15.67 -8.36 9.09
N ASN A 215 16.19 -7.48 9.95
CA ASN A 215 17.64 -7.31 10.10
C ASN A 215 18.33 -8.59 10.58
N VAL A 216 17.73 -9.32 11.54
CA VAL A 216 18.27 -10.61 12.00
C VAL A 216 18.17 -11.68 10.92
N ILE A 217 17.06 -11.73 10.19
CA ILE A 217 16.89 -12.64 9.03
C ILE A 217 17.97 -12.34 7.98
N ALA A 218 18.16 -11.07 7.61
CA ALA A 218 19.14 -10.66 6.61
C ALA A 218 20.58 -11.01 7.00
N PHE A 219 20.92 -10.91 8.29
CA PHE A 219 22.24 -11.30 8.79
C PHE A 219 22.48 -12.82 8.71
N ASN A 220 21.45 -13.62 9.00
CA ASN A 220 21.56 -15.08 9.12
C ASN A 220 21.29 -15.85 7.83
N ASN A 221 20.85 -15.19 6.75
CA ASN A 221 20.44 -15.85 5.51
C ASN A 221 21.26 -15.37 4.31
N PRO A 222 21.61 -16.26 3.37
CA PRO A 222 22.28 -15.86 2.15
C PRO A 222 21.36 -15.00 1.26
N ARG A 223 21.98 -14.22 0.38
CA ARG A 223 21.26 -13.45 -0.64
C ARG A 223 20.38 -14.38 -1.48
N SER A 224 19.11 -14.03 -1.57
CA SER A 224 18.07 -14.77 -2.29
C SER A 224 16.96 -13.82 -2.70
N PHE A 225 16.16 -14.23 -3.70
CA PHE A 225 14.98 -13.48 -4.11
C PHE A 225 14.04 -13.18 -2.95
N GLN A 226 13.75 -14.17 -2.10
CA GLN A 226 12.90 -14.01 -0.92
C GLN A 226 13.43 -12.96 0.07
N LEU A 227 14.76 -12.81 0.17
CA LEU A 227 15.36 -11.86 1.09
C LEU A 227 15.23 -10.44 0.54
N LYS A 228 15.42 -10.27 -0.76
CA LYS A 228 15.17 -9.00 -1.46
C LYS A 228 13.71 -8.57 -1.28
N GLU A 229 12.76 -9.45 -1.56
CA GLU A 229 11.33 -9.18 -1.38
C GLU A 229 10.99 -8.78 0.06
N LEU A 230 11.62 -9.45 1.03
CA LEU A 230 11.42 -9.13 2.43
C LEU A 230 11.97 -7.75 2.81
N GLN A 231 13.13 -7.37 2.28
CA GLN A 231 13.70 -6.06 2.53
C GLN A 231 12.93 -4.94 1.79
N LEU A 232 12.43 -5.20 0.58
CA LEU A 232 11.49 -4.29 -0.11
C LEU A 232 10.21 -4.07 0.72
N PHE A 233 9.64 -5.14 1.26
CA PHE A 233 8.53 -5.06 2.19
C PHE A 233 8.87 -4.21 3.43
N ASN A 234 10.07 -4.33 3.98
CA ASN A 234 10.51 -3.47 5.08
C ASN A 234 10.55 -1.99 4.66
N VAL A 235 11.10 -1.67 3.49
CA VAL A 235 11.11 -0.29 2.95
C VAL A 235 9.69 0.28 2.89
N ILE A 236 8.74 -0.48 2.32
CA ILE A 236 7.34 -0.08 2.21
C ILE A 236 6.73 0.22 3.60
N ASN A 237 7.05 -0.61 4.59
CA ASN A 237 6.58 -0.40 5.96
C ASN A 237 7.14 0.88 6.60
N HIS A 238 8.40 1.22 6.36
CA HIS A 238 8.95 2.50 6.80
C HIS A 238 8.32 3.68 6.06
N TYR A 239 8.03 3.53 4.76
CA TYR A 239 7.35 4.54 3.94
C TYR A 239 5.96 4.89 4.45
N LYS A 240 5.18 3.87 4.80
CA LYS A 240 3.84 4.04 5.37
C LYS A 240 3.86 4.46 6.85
N GLY A 241 4.99 4.26 7.52
CA GLY A 241 5.15 4.60 8.93
C GLY A 241 5.04 6.09 9.24
N GLY A 242 5.01 6.39 10.54
CA GLY A 242 5.06 7.77 11.04
C GLY A 242 6.40 8.47 10.77
N LYS A 243 6.47 9.77 11.09
CA LYS A 243 7.62 10.65 10.83
C LYS A 243 8.99 10.04 11.17
N ARG A 244 9.11 9.36 12.32
CA ARG A 244 10.35 8.72 12.78
C ARG A 244 10.86 7.61 11.85
N HIS A 245 9.96 6.83 11.26
CA HIS A 245 10.32 5.76 10.34
C HIS A 245 10.63 6.32 8.95
N ARG A 246 9.89 7.35 8.53
CA ARG A 246 10.16 8.05 7.27
C ARG A 246 11.57 8.64 7.18
N GLN A 247 12.05 9.22 8.28
CA GLN A 247 13.42 9.74 8.37
C GLN A 247 14.52 8.69 8.10
N LYS A 248 14.20 7.39 8.11
CA LYS A 248 15.15 6.31 7.83
C LYS A 248 15.08 5.80 6.40
N ILE A 249 14.07 6.19 5.62
CA ILE A 249 13.79 5.63 4.30
C ILE A 249 15.00 5.77 3.39
N SER A 250 15.58 6.97 3.27
CA SER A 250 16.71 7.21 2.36
C SER A 250 17.86 6.25 2.63
N ARG A 251 18.20 6.04 3.92
CA ARG A 251 19.24 5.09 4.32
C ARG A 251 18.87 3.64 4.00
N ILE A 252 17.64 3.22 4.28
CA ILE A 252 17.22 1.82 4.01
C ILE A 252 17.18 1.55 2.50
N ILE A 253 16.76 2.54 1.70
CA ILE A 253 16.76 2.45 0.23
C ILE A 253 18.20 2.43 -0.30
N GLU A 254 19.11 3.23 0.26
CA GLU A 254 20.53 3.18 -0.08
C GLU A 254 21.16 1.81 0.24
N ASP A 255 20.86 1.26 1.41
CA ASP A 255 21.27 -0.11 1.79
C ASP A 255 20.72 -1.15 0.80
N MET A 256 19.49 -0.95 0.30
CA MET A 256 18.90 -1.81 -0.73
C MET A 256 19.66 -1.73 -2.05
N TYR A 257 19.95 -0.52 -2.54
CA TYR A 257 20.77 -0.36 -3.74
C TYR A 257 22.11 -1.07 -3.56
N ASN A 258 22.85 -0.75 -2.50
CA ASN A 258 24.19 -1.32 -2.24
C ASN A 258 24.18 -2.87 -2.17
N ASN A 259 23.13 -3.47 -1.62
CA ASN A 259 23.04 -4.92 -1.47
C ASN A 259 22.59 -5.64 -2.75
N TRP A 260 21.88 -4.96 -3.65
CA TRP A 260 21.20 -5.56 -4.79
C TRP A 260 21.48 -4.84 -6.12
N VAL A 261 22.62 -4.13 -6.24
CA VAL A 261 23.04 -3.48 -7.51
C VAL A 261 23.23 -4.53 -8.61
N GLU A 262 23.90 -5.64 -8.27
CA GLU A 262 24.37 -6.63 -9.24
C GLU A 262 24.07 -8.07 -8.78
N GLY A 263 24.08 -8.98 -9.75
CA GLY A 263 23.90 -10.42 -9.55
C GLY A 263 22.52 -10.93 -9.96
N THR A 264 22.30 -12.23 -9.75
CA THR A 264 21.09 -12.95 -10.19
C THR A 264 19.79 -12.37 -9.63
N TRP A 265 19.87 -11.71 -8.47
CA TRP A 265 18.74 -11.13 -7.77
C TRP A 265 18.84 -9.60 -7.68
N ALA A 266 19.49 -8.96 -8.65
CA ALA A 266 19.57 -7.50 -8.69
C ALA A 266 18.17 -6.85 -8.67
N LEU A 267 18.13 -5.56 -8.29
CA LEU A 267 16.90 -4.76 -8.35
C LEU A 267 16.42 -4.68 -9.80
N SER A 268 15.19 -5.13 -10.04
CA SER A 268 14.55 -4.95 -11.34
C SER A 268 14.24 -3.47 -11.60
N GLU A 269 14.06 -3.07 -12.86
CA GLU A 269 13.72 -1.68 -13.19
C GLU A 269 12.46 -1.22 -12.45
N LYS A 270 11.41 -2.05 -12.42
CA LYS A 270 10.19 -1.84 -11.62
C LYS A 270 10.49 -1.56 -10.14
N GLU A 271 11.34 -2.36 -9.50
CA GLU A 271 11.71 -2.18 -8.10
C GLU A 271 12.48 -0.87 -7.89
N GLN A 272 13.38 -0.52 -8.82
CA GLN A 272 14.07 0.77 -8.77
C GLN A 272 13.09 1.94 -8.94
N THR A 273 12.11 1.82 -9.84
CA THR A 273 11.05 2.82 -10.06
C THR A 273 10.26 3.08 -8.77
N ILE A 274 9.79 2.06 -8.05
CA ILE A 274 9.04 2.27 -6.80
C ILE A 274 9.92 2.88 -5.70
N LEU A 275 11.19 2.47 -5.59
CA LEU A 275 12.14 3.04 -4.62
C LEU A 275 12.40 4.52 -4.92
N LYS A 276 12.60 4.88 -6.21
CA LYS A 276 12.78 6.27 -6.63
C LYS A 276 11.53 7.12 -6.42
N PHE A 277 10.35 6.55 -6.63
CA PHE A 277 9.09 7.20 -6.29
C PHE A 277 9.02 7.54 -4.79
N MET A 278 9.34 6.60 -3.90
CA MET A 278 9.35 6.87 -2.46
C MET A 278 10.35 7.97 -2.09
N LEU A 279 11.55 7.94 -2.67
CA LEU A 279 12.59 8.94 -2.42
C LEU A 279 12.18 10.34 -2.91
N VAL A 280 11.57 10.46 -4.09
CA VAL A 280 11.17 11.78 -4.63
C VAL A 280 10.05 12.41 -3.80
N ILE A 281 9.11 11.60 -3.29
CA ILE A 281 8.05 12.08 -2.40
C ILE A 281 8.62 12.48 -1.03
N ASP A 282 9.61 11.76 -0.51
CA ASP A 282 10.25 12.14 0.74
C ASP A 282 11.08 13.42 0.58
N ALA A 283 11.84 13.55 -0.52
CA ALA A 283 12.58 14.77 -0.86
C ALA A 283 11.64 15.98 -1.00
N TYR A 284 10.47 15.81 -1.63
CA TYR A 284 9.45 16.86 -1.71
C TYR A 284 9.00 17.37 -0.34
N LYS A 285 8.84 16.48 0.64
CA LYS A 285 8.46 16.87 2.01
C LYS A 285 9.57 17.57 2.78
N GLN A 286 10.82 17.35 2.38
CA GLN A 286 12.00 17.97 2.98
C GLN A 286 12.46 19.23 2.22
N GLU A 287 11.77 19.61 1.14
CA GLU A 287 12.14 20.71 0.26
C GLU A 287 13.55 20.55 -0.34
N ASP A 288 14.01 19.31 -0.54
CA ASP A 288 15.30 19.01 -1.19
C ASP A 288 15.14 18.97 -2.71
N PHE A 289 15.18 20.14 -3.34
CA PHE A 289 14.94 20.30 -4.78
C PHE A 289 15.95 19.57 -5.67
N GLU A 290 17.20 19.35 -5.24
CA GLU A 290 18.18 18.59 -6.04
C GLU A 290 17.78 17.12 -6.11
N SER A 291 17.43 16.52 -4.97
CA SER A 291 16.97 15.13 -4.90
C SER A 291 15.63 14.94 -5.62
N ILE A 292 14.74 15.93 -5.57
CA ILE A 292 13.48 15.90 -6.34
C ILE A 292 13.78 15.81 -7.84
N ILE A 293 14.66 16.67 -8.37
CA ILE A 293 15.03 16.65 -9.79
C ILE A 293 15.70 15.31 -10.15
N ALA A 294 16.70 14.89 -9.38
CA ALA A 294 17.46 13.67 -9.68
C ALA A 294 16.59 12.40 -9.68
N HIS A 295 15.65 12.28 -8.75
CA HIS A 295 14.76 11.12 -8.69
C HIS A 295 13.55 11.25 -9.61
N GLY A 296 12.99 12.46 -9.77
CA GLY A 296 11.84 12.68 -10.64
C GLY A 296 12.19 12.51 -12.11
N GLU A 297 13.32 13.03 -12.57
CA GLU A 297 13.79 12.83 -13.95
C GLU A 297 13.99 11.35 -14.26
N TYR A 298 14.54 10.59 -13.31
CA TYR A 298 14.66 9.13 -13.47
C TYR A 298 13.30 8.46 -13.70
N LEU A 299 12.22 8.91 -13.06
CA LEU A 299 10.89 8.32 -13.16
C LEU A 299 10.19 8.61 -14.49
N ILE A 300 10.44 9.78 -15.07
CA ILE A 300 9.83 10.18 -16.35
C ILE A 300 10.66 9.74 -17.56
N GLN A 301 11.98 9.58 -17.40
CA GLN A 301 12.87 9.18 -18.48
C GLN A 301 12.40 7.85 -19.09
N ASN A 302 12.31 7.81 -20.44
CA ASN A 302 11.81 6.65 -21.20
C ASN A 302 10.42 6.17 -20.75
N ASP A 303 9.58 7.05 -20.19
CA ASP A 303 8.25 6.72 -19.66
C ASP A 303 8.25 5.61 -18.60
N ARG A 304 9.35 5.42 -17.85
CA ARG A 304 9.51 4.33 -16.86
C ARG A 304 8.32 4.17 -15.92
N LEU A 305 7.86 5.26 -15.33
CA LEU A 305 6.74 5.23 -14.38
C LEU A 305 5.42 4.77 -15.03
N ASN A 306 5.23 5.09 -16.31
CA ASN A 306 4.07 4.67 -17.09
C ASN A 306 4.22 3.22 -17.59
N ASN A 307 5.40 2.84 -18.07
CA ASN A 307 5.71 1.49 -18.55
C ASN A 307 5.46 0.41 -17.48
N HIS A 308 5.72 0.74 -16.22
CA HIS A 308 5.48 -0.15 -15.09
C HIS A 308 4.17 0.12 -14.34
N ALA A 309 3.29 1.00 -14.82
CA ALA A 309 2.10 1.45 -14.09
C ALA A 309 1.22 0.29 -13.58
N ILE A 310 0.91 -0.67 -14.46
CA ILE A 310 0.03 -1.81 -14.11
C ILE A 310 0.70 -2.68 -13.03
N GLU A 311 1.96 -3.04 -13.22
CA GLU A 311 2.72 -3.88 -12.28
C GLU A 311 2.88 -3.20 -10.92
N LEU A 312 3.20 -1.90 -10.94
CA LEU A 312 3.36 -1.07 -9.76
C LEU A 312 2.05 -0.95 -8.97
N ILE A 313 0.92 -0.79 -9.64
CA ILE A 313 -0.40 -0.74 -8.98
C ILE A 313 -0.76 -2.09 -8.38
N LEU A 314 -0.51 -3.20 -9.10
CA LEU A 314 -0.84 -4.54 -8.63
C LEU A 314 0.00 -4.95 -7.40
N GLU A 315 1.28 -4.59 -7.37
CA GLU A 315 2.20 -5.03 -6.31
C GLU A 315 2.39 -3.99 -5.19
N TYR A 316 2.26 -2.71 -5.51
CA TYR A 316 2.56 -1.59 -4.61
C TYR A 316 1.43 -0.54 -4.56
N GLY A 317 0.19 -0.88 -4.93
CA GLY A 317 -0.96 0.04 -4.89
C GLY A 317 -1.25 0.64 -3.51
N GLU A 318 -0.75 0.01 -2.45
CA GLU A 318 -0.79 0.53 -1.08
C GLU A 318 0.15 1.72 -0.80
N VAL A 319 1.08 2.00 -1.72
CA VAL A 319 2.03 3.13 -1.68
C VAL A 319 1.63 4.23 -2.66
N LEU A 320 0.99 3.85 -3.78
CA LEU A 320 0.71 4.73 -4.90
C LEU A 320 -0.73 5.27 -4.85
N PRO A 321 -0.93 6.59 -4.71
CA PRO A 321 -2.26 7.16 -4.89
C PRO A 321 -2.72 6.94 -6.34
N ASN A 322 -3.84 6.25 -6.52
CA ASN A 322 -4.28 5.80 -7.83
C ASN A 322 -5.72 6.22 -8.13
N ILE A 323 -5.84 7.37 -8.80
CA ILE A 323 -7.00 7.75 -9.62
C ILE A 323 -6.52 7.77 -11.07
N LYS A 324 -7.42 7.53 -12.04
CA LYS A 324 -7.12 7.65 -13.46
C LYS A 324 -6.49 9.03 -13.76
N PRO A 325 -5.38 9.11 -14.53
CA PRO A 325 -4.81 10.40 -14.93
C PRO A 325 -5.83 11.28 -15.66
N GLU A 326 -5.73 12.59 -15.47
CA GLU A 326 -6.63 13.59 -16.06
C GLU A 326 -5.82 14.54 -16.97
N PRO A 327 -5.23 14.05 -18.08
CA PRO A 327 -4.37 14.85 -18.97
C PRO A 327 -5.08 16.08 -19.53
N ILE A 328 -6.40 16.06 -19.61
CA ILE A 328 -7.19 17.16 -20.15
C ILE A 328 -7.44 18.25 -19.11
N ALA A 329 -7.36 17.94 -17.81
CA ALA A 329 -7.68 18.90 -16.76
C ALA A 329 -6.45 19.68 -16.29
N LEU A 330 -6.64 20.98 -16.07
CA LEU A 330 -5.68 21.89 -15.45
C LEU A 330 -5.98 22.08 -13.95
N ILE A 331 -7.26 22.16 -13.58
CA ILE A 331 -7.70 22.17 -12.17
C ILE A 331 -8.01 20.72 -11.78
N LYS A 332 -7.12 20.10 -11.00
CA LYS A 332 -7.23 18.68 -10.67
C LYS A 332 -6.50 18.30 -9.38
N ARG A 333 -6.76 17.08 -8.91
CA ARG A 333 -6.20 16.52 -7.68
C ARG A 333 -4.83 15.87 -7.93
N TYR A 334 -3.81 16.69 -8.14
CA TYR A 334 -2.43 16.22 -8.37
C TYR A 334 -1.90 15.28 -7.26
N ASN A 335 -2.41 15.35 -6.03
CA ASN A 335 -2.06 14.44 -4.93
C ASN A 335 -2.70 13.04 -5.01
N LYS A 336 -3.68 12.84 -5.89
CA LYS A 336 -4.43 11.58 -6.03
C LYS A 336 -3.99 10.73 -7.21
N ASN A 337 -3.20 11.27 -8.13
CA ASN A 337 -2.57 10.53 -9.21
C ASN A 337 -1.05 10.57 -9.05
N TYR A 338 -0.43 9.40 -8.85
CA TYR A 338 1.00 9.32 -8.59
C TYR A 338 1.87 9.83 -9.75
N ILE A 339 1.42 9.75 -11.00
CA ILE A 339 2.18 10.22 -12.18
C ILE A 339 2.11 11.75 -12.27
N GLU A 340 0.91 12.32 -12.22
CA GLU A 340 0.71 13.78 -12.21
C GLU A 340 1.38 14.43 -11.00
N LYS A 341 1.42 13.73 -9.86
CA LYS A 341 2.17 14.19 -8.69
C LYS A 341 3.65 14.38 -9.01
N ILE A 342 4.27 13.49 -9.79
CA ILE A 342 5.68 13.61 -10.18
C ILE A 342 5.92 14.85 -11.02
N PHE A 343 5.09 15.13 -12.01
CA PHE A 343 5.23 16.35 -12.80
C PHE A 343 5.02 17.61 -11.97
N TYR A 344 4.00 17.60 -11.11
CA TYR A 344 3.73 18.69 -10.19
C TYR A 344 4.94 19.05 -9.31
N ILE A 345 5.59 18.05 -8.69
CA ILE A 345 6.76 18.29 -7.82
C ILE A 345 8.02 18.63 -8.61
N LEU A 346 8.21 18.06 -9.81
CA LEU A 346 9.36 18.36 -10.69
C LEU A 346 9.32 19.80 -11.17
N ILE A 347 8.16 20.25 -11.65
CA ILE A 347 7.97 21.64 -12.10
C ILE A 347 8.26 22.59 -10.94
N GLU A 348 7.74 22.30 -9.74
CA GLU A 348 8.06 23.11 -8.56
C GLU A 348 9.57 23.16 -8.28
N ALA A 349 10.25 22.02 -8.28
CA ALA A 349 11.68 21.96 -8.03
C ALA A 349 12.51 22.73 -9.08
N TYR A 350 12.13 22.64 -10.36
CA TYR A 350 12.76 23.40 -11.43
C TYR A 350 12.60 24.90 -11.27
N ILE A 351 11.42 25.39 -10.87
CA ILE A 351 11.21 26.80 -10.55
C ILE A 351 12.11 27.25 -9.41
N GLN A 352 12.18 26.48 -8.31
CA GLN A 352 13.02 26.83 -7.15
C GLN A 352 14.52 26.83 -7.48
N LYS A 353 14.93 26.02 -8.46
CA LYS A 353 16.29 25.97 -8.99
C LYS A 353 16.55 26.89 -10.18
N HIS A 354 15.58 27.76 -10.52
CA HIS A 354 15.68 28.72 -11.63
C HIS A 354 15.94 28.04 -13.00
N GLN A 355 15.50 26.80 -13.17
CA GLN A 355 15.65 26.00 -14.40
C GLN A 355 14.39 26.06 -15.26
N TYR A 356 13.98 27.26 -15.67
CA TYR A 356 12.71 27.51 -16.37
C TYR A 356 12.57 26.78 -17.71
N GLU A 357 13.66 26.68 -18.48
CA GLU A 357 13.69 25.93 -19.73
C GLU A 357 13.33 24.45 -19.56
N HIS A 358 13.68 23.85 -18.42
CA HIS A 358 13.32 22.46 -18.13
C HIS A 358 11.82 22.32 -17.89
N VAL A 359 11.16 23.34 -17.32
CA VAL A 359 9.69 23.36 -17.20
C VAL A 359 9.06 23.40 -18.59
N ILE A 360 9.51 24.30 -19.48
CA ILE A 360 8.97 24.38 -20.84
C ILE A 360 9.18 23.06 -21.60
N ARG A 361 10.36 22.43 -21.46
CA ARG A 361 10.62 21.10 -22.02
C ARG A 361 9.59 20.08 -21.53
N LEU A 362 9.34 20.00 -20.22
CA LEU A 362 8.34 19.06 -19.68
C LEU A 362 6.94 19.32 -20.24
N LEU A 363 6.53 20.58 -20.38
CA LEU A 363 5.22 20.95 -20.92
C LEU A 363 5.08 20.61 -22.42
N LYS A 364 6.19 20.58 -23.16
CA LYS A 364 6.23 20.18 -24.58
C LYS A 364 6.31 18.66 -24.77
N GLU A 365 7.00 17.95 -23.88
CA GLU A 365 7.19 16.50 -23.99
C GLU A 365 6.02 15.69 -23.42
N TYR A 366 5.38 16.16 -22.35
CA TYR A 366 4.38 15.39 -21.59
C TYR A 366 3.06 16.15 -21.41
N GLU A 367 1.99 15.64 -22.01
CA GLU A 367 0.63 16.19 -21.89
C GLU A 367 0.16 16.32 -20.43
N ILE A 368 0.45 15.29 -19.63
CA ILE A 368 0.08 15.20 -18.21
C ILE A 368 0.87 16.14 -17.29
N ALA A 369 1.92 16.83 -17.80
CA ALA A 369 2.68 17.78 -17.01
C ALA A 369 1.87 19.04 -16.65
N SER A 370 0.83 19.34 -17.44
CA SER A 370 -0.14 20.40 -17.16
C SER A 370 -1.53 19.94 -17.63
N CYS A 371 -1.96 20.38 -18.82
CA CYS A 371 -3.14 19.91 -19.51
C CYS A 371 -2.95 19.87 -21.05
N THR A 372 -3.81 19.11 -21.73
CA THR A 372 -3.85 18.97 -23.21
C THR A 372 -3.84 20.32 -23.94
N ALA A 373 -4.56 21.32 -23.43
CA ALA A 373 -4.66 22.63 -24.09
C ALA A 373 -3.31 23.37 -24.13
N ILE A 374 -2.57 23.35 -23.02
CA ILE A 374 -1.23 23.97 -22.93
C ILE A 374 -0.22 23.17 -23.77
N TYR A 375 -0.25 21.84 -23.66
CA TYR A 375 0.61 20.95 -24.45
C TYR A 375 0.45 21.17 -25.96
N ASN A 376 -0.80 21.22 -26.44
CA ASN A 376 -1.09 21.43 -27.86
C ASN A 376 -0.61 22.81 -28.31
N TYR A 377 -0.85 23.87 -27.53
CA TYR A 377 -0.39 25.22 -27.88
C TYR A 377 1.13 25.28 -28.03
N LEU A 378 1.89 24.67 -27.12
CA LEU A 378 3.36 24.70 -27.15
C LEU A 378 3.98 23.84 -28.27
N ASN A 379 3.24 22.92 -28.86
CA ASN A 379 3.69 21.99 -29.90
C ASN A 379 3.04 22.24 -31.29
N GLN A 380 2.30 23.33 -31.46
CA GLN A 380 1.70 23.68 -32.76
C GLN A 380 2.77 24.21 -33.73
N ASP A 381 2.90 23.56 -34.90
CA ASP A 381 3.79 24.00 -36.00
C ASP A 381 3.31 25.29 -36.69
N VAL A 382 2.02 25.62 -36.57
CA VAL A 382 1.40 26.82 -37.11
C VAL A 382 0.59 27.48 -36.00
N ILE A 383 0.90 28.75 -35.70
CA ILE A 383 0.14 29.58 -34.76
C ILE A 383 -1.25 29.77 -35.36
N ASP A 384 -2.21 28.95 -34.94
CA ASP A 384 -3.60 29.12 -35.32
C ASP A 384 -4.19 30.24 -34.43
N ASP A 385 -4.45 31.37 -35.07
CA ASP A 385 -4.79 32.68 -34.50
C ASP A 385 -5.89 32.56 -33.42
N GLY A 386 -5.53 32.71 -32.14
CA GLY A 386 -6.44 32.83 -30.98
C GLY A 386 -7.27 31.61 -30.53
N ASN A 387 -7.63 30.69 -31.42
CA ASN A 387 -8.56 29.59 -31.11
C ASN A 387 -8.01 28.58 -30.10
N SER A 388 -6.71 28.28 -30.16
CA SER A 388 -6.05 27.36 -29.23
C SER A 388 -6.02 27.89 -27.79
N LEU A 389 -5.90 29.21 -27.61
CA LEU A 389 -5.89 29.88 -26.31
C LEU A 389 -7.27 29.87 -25.62
N HIS A 390 -8.37 29.93 -26.39
CA HIS A 390 -9.73 29.81 -25.84
C HIS A 390 -10.01 28.43 -25.25
N HIS A 391 -9.34 27.37 -25.74
CA HIS A 391 -9.48 26.03 -25.18
C HIS A 391 -8.94 25.91 -23.75
N ILE A 392 -8.00 26.75 -23.34
CA ILE A 392 -7.47 26.76 -21.97
C ILE A 392 -8.56 27.19 -20.99
N GLU A 393 -9.30 28.26 -21.31
CA GLU A 393 -10.39 28.74 -20.47
C GLU A 393 -11.57 27.75 -20.43
N ALA A 394 -11.94 27.20 -21.60
CA ALA A 394 -12.98 26.18 -21.68
C ALA A 394 -12.62 24.93 -20.87
N THR A 395 -11.34 24.54 -20.86
CA THR A 395 -10.82 23.44 -20.05
C THR A 395 -11.04 23.71 -18.56
N VAL A 396 -10.62 24.88 -18.07
CA VAL A 396 -10.78 25.25 -16.66
C VAL A 396 -12.24 25.27 -16.22
N GLN A 397 -13.14 25.81 -17.03
CA GLN A 397 -14.57 25.76 -16.75
C GLN A 397 -15.07 24.31 -16.66
N ARG A 398 -14.68 23.46 -17.61
CA ARG A 398 -15.03 22.04 -17.64
C ARG A 398 -14.52 21.29 -16.42
N ASP A 399 -13.29 21.57 -15.99
CA ASP A 399 -12.68 20.96 -14.82
C ASP A 399 -13.48 21.29 -13.54
N ILE A 400 -13.82 22.58 -13.36
CA ILE A 400 -14.65 23.03 -12.23
C ILE A 400 -15.99 22.30 -12.21
N ILE A 401 -16.63 22.16 -13.37
CA ILE A 401 -17.93 21.46 -13.47
C ILE A 401 -17.80 19.99 -13.04
N PHE A 402 -16.76 19.31 -13.51
CA PHE A 402 -16.53 17.91 -13.13
C PHE A 402 -16.19 17.75 -11.65
N ILE A 403 -15.58 18.75 -11.01
CA ILE A 403 -15.26 18.74 -9.58
C ILE A 403 -16.50 19.00 -8.72
N VAL A 404 -17.35 19.95 -9.10
CA VAL A 404 -18.49 20.42 -8.30
C VAL A 404 -19.71 19.55 -8.48
N ASP A 405 -20.15 19.33 -9.74
CA ASP A 405 -21.44 18.70 -10.03
C ASP A 405 -21.32 17.34 -10.73
N HIS A 406 -20.13 16.98 -11.22
CA HIS A 406 -19.88 15.79 -12.04
C HIS A 406 -20.72 15.71 -13.35
N THR A 407 -21.43 16.79 -13.72
CA THR A 407 -22.28 16.84 -14.92
C THR A 407 -22.13 18.18 -15.67
N PRO A 408 -22.01 18.18 -17.01
CA PRO A 408 -21.86 19.39 -17.82
C PRO A 408 -23.11 20.29 -17.88
N GLN A 409 -24.23 19.87 -17.32
CA GLN A 409 -25.53 20.54 -17.49
C GLN A 409 -25.67 21.85 -16.70
N HIS A 410 -24.82 22.10 -15.68
CA HIS A 410 -25.00 23.21 -14.73
C HIS A 410 -23.81 24.18 -14.67
N ILE A 411 -23.16 24.46 -15.82
CA ILE A 411 -21.93 25.25 -15.94
C ILE A 411 -21.87 26.49 -15.04
N MET A 412 -22.84 27.40 -15.17
CA MET A 412 -22.82 28.67 -14.43
C MET A 412 -22.95 28.47 -12.92
N HIS A 413 -23.77 27.50 -12.50
CA HIS A 413 -23.94 27.18 -11.10
C HIS A 413 -22.67 26.54 -10.52
N SER A 414 -22.07 25.57 -11.22
CA SER A 414 -20.83 24.94 -10.78
C SER A 414 -19.70 25.94 -10.59
N VAL A 415 -19.57 26.89 -11.53
CA VAL A 415 -18.57 27.98 -11.45
C VAL A 415 -18.86 28.91 -10.28
N GLU A 416 -20.12 29.29 -10.04
CA GLU A 416 -20.50 30.13 -8.90
C GLU A 416 -20.20 29.44 -7.56
N VAL A 417 -20.59 28.18 -7.42
CA VAL A 417 -20.30 27.35 -6.23
C VAL A 417 -18.80 27.26 -6.00
N TRP A 418 -18.02 27.00 -7.05
CA TRP A 418 -16.56 26.99 -6.95
C TRP A 418 -16.02 28.33 -6.44
N LEU A 419 -16.36 29.44 -7.12
CA LEU A 419 -15.87 30.78 -6.78
C LEU A 419 -16.19 31.20 -5.35
N ASN A 420 -17.34 30.77 -4.81
CA ASN A 420 -17.76 31.08 -3.44
C ASN A 420 -17.07 30.23 -2.38
N HIS A 421 -16.56 29.05 -2.73
CA HIS A 421 -16.12 28.06 -1.74
C HIS A 421 -14.70 27.52 -1.93
N TYR A 422 -14.00 27.83 -3.02
CA TYR A 422 -12.66 27.25 -3.27
C TYR A 422 -11.58 27.79 -2.32
N GLN A 423 -11.80 28.95 -1.71
CA GLN A 423 -10.86 29.57 -0.75
C GLN A 423 -11.14 29.18 0.71
N ASP A 424 -12.27 28.54 0.98
CA ASP A 424 -12.68 28.16 2.33
C ASP A 424 -11.96 26.88 2.77
N GLU A 425 -11.19 26.90 3.87
CA GLU A 425 -10.37 25.76 4.31
C GLU A 425 -11.20 24.50 4.63
N ASP A 426 -12.45 24.68 5.04
CA ASP A 426 -13.37 23.58 5.36
C ASP A 426 -14.04 22.98 4.11
N SER A 427 -13.87 23.62 2.94
CA SER A 427 -14.46 23.19 1.68
C SER A 427 -13.71 22.03 1.05
N PRO A 428 -14.40 21.06 0.41
CA PRO A 428 -13.77 19.98 -0.35
C PRO A 428 -12.97 20.47 -1.58
N TYR A 429 -13.11 21.75 -1.96
CA TYR A 429 -12.44 22.37 -3.09
C TYR A 429 -11.09 23.01 -2.73
N TYR A 430 -10.87 23.30 -1.44
CA TYR A 430 -9.71 24.07 -0.99
C TYR A 430 -8.38 23.43 -1.36
N GLU A 431 -8.18 22.16 -1.04
CA GLU A 431 -6.92 21.45 -1.35
C GLU A 431 -6.66 21.44 -2.87
N ILE A 432 -7.71 21.27 -3.68
CA ILE A 432 -7.63 21.27 -5.14
C ILE A 432 -7.19 22.66 -5.63
N ALA A 433 -7.79 23.70 -5.08
CA ALA A 433 -7.51 25.07 -5.45
C ALA A 433 -6.09 25.49 -5.08
N ILE A 434 -5.63 25.17 -3.87
CA ILE A 434 -4.26 25.45 -3.41
C ILE A 434 -3.24 24.78 -4.34
N MET A 435 -3.40 23.47 -4.62
CA MET A 435 -2.47 22.76 -5.49
C MET A 435 -2.49 23.30 -6.93
N SER A 436 -3.67 23.46 -7.51
CA SER A 436 -3.80 23.91 -8.90
C SER A 436 -3.33 25.36 -9.08
N SER A 437 -3.64 26.24 -8.12
CA SER A 437 -3.12 27.61 -8.08
C SER A 437 -1.60 27.66 -8.05
N LYS A 438 -0.96 26.88 -7.16
CA LYS A 438 0.51 26.81 -7.07
C LYS A 438 1.13 26.27 -8.36
N HIS A 439 0.54 25.23 -8.94
CA HIS A 439 1.00 24.65 -10.20
C HIS A 439 0.93 25.65 -11.35
N ILE A 440 -0.22 26.33 -11.53
CA ILE A 440 -0.42 27.35 -12.56
C ILE A 440 0.56 28.51 -12.35
N CYS A 441 0.75 28.99 -11.12
CA CYS A 441 1.75 30.03 -10.84
C CYS A 441 3.18 29.60 -11.21
N ASN A 442 3.56 28.34 -10.99
CA ASN A 442 4.87 27.83 -11.40
C ASN A 442 5.02 27.79 -12.93
N ILE A 443 3.97 27.37 -13.65
CA ILE A 443 3.95 27.43 -15.12
C ILE A 443 4.09 28.88 -15.59
N LEU A 444 3.32 29.82 -15.01
CA LEU A 444 3.38 31.25 -15.33
C LEU A 444 4.79 31.83 -15.12
N LYS A 445 5.49 31.46 -14.05
CA LYS A 445 6.89 31.87 -13.83
C LYS A 445 7.80 31.39 -14.96
N ALA A 446 7.67 30.13 -15.38
CA ALA A 446 8.45 29.58 -16.48
C ALA A 446 8.14 30.26 -17.81
N LEU A 447 6.86 30.46 -18.13
CA LEU A 447 6.44 31.14 -19.36
C LEU A 447 6.96 32.57 -19.41
N PHE A 448 6.91 33.30 -18.30
CA PHE A 448 7.44 34.67 -18.20
C PHE A 448 8.96 34.70 -18.41
N ALA A 449 9.69 33.83 -17.71
CA ALA A 449 11.16 33.78 -17.78
C ALA A 449 11.71 33.27 -19.13
N THR A 450 10.88 32.57 -19.91
CA THR A 450 11.23 32.04 -21.24
C THR A 450 10.48 32.78 -22.37
N GLU A 451 9.91 33.94 -22.07
CA GLU A 451 9.31 34.86 -23.05
C GLU A 451 8.11 34.29 -23.86
N HIS A 452 7.41 33.29 -23.33
CA HIS A 452 6.16 32.77 -23.92
C HIS A 452 4.95 33.65 -23.52
N PHE A 453 4.99 34.94 -23.90
CA PHE A 453 4.09 35.97 -23.37
C PHE A 453 2.61 35.79 -23.72
N GLU A 454 2.28 35.33 -24.93
CA GLU A 454 0.88 35.12 -25.32
C GLU A 454 0.18 34.07 -24.44
N LEU A 455 0.85 32.94 -24.21
CA LEU A 455 0.35 31.89 -23.32
C LEU A 455 0.33 32.37 -21.86
N PHE A 456 1.33 33.15 -21.45
CA PHE A 456 1.36 33.78 -20.13
C PHE A 456 0.14 34.65 -19.90
N ASP A 457 -0.18 35.57 -20.81
CA ASP A 457 -1.31 36.49 -20.69
C ASP A 457 -2.65 35.74 -20.59
N LYS A 458 -2.85 34.73 -21.45
CA LYS A 458 -4.09 33.94 -21.39
C LYS A 458 -4.18 33.14 -20.09
N LEU A 459 -3.09 32.50 -19.66
CA LEU A 459 -3.10 31.72 -18.43
C LEU A 459 -3.24 32.61 -17.19
N MET A 460 -2.70 33.84 -17.20
CA MET A 460 -2.91 34.85 -16.17
C MET A 460 -4.37 35.27 -16.06
N GLU A 461 -5.04 35.50 -17.20
CA GLU A 461 -6.47 35.83 -17.25
C GLU A 461 -7.30 34.73 -16.58
N VAL A 462 -7.07 33.48 -16.99
CA VAL A 462 -7.77 32.30 -16.44
C VAL A 462 -7.47 32.12 -14.96
N TYR A 463 -6.21 32.27 -14.55
CA TYR A 463 -5.79 32.21 -13.15
C TYR A 463 -6.52 33.25 -12.29
N ALA A 464 -6.51 34.51 -12.72
CA ALA A 464 -7.12 35.62 -11.99
C ALA A 464 -8.64 35.45 -11.86
N LYS A 465 -9.28 34.88 -12.88
CA LYS A 465 -10.73 34.72 -12.96
C LYS A 465 -11.27 33.53 -12.15
N TYR A 466 -10.54 32.40 -12.11
CA TYR A 466 -11.09 31.14 -11.60
C TYR A 466 -10.39 30.54 -10.38
N ILE A 467 -9.12 30.88 -10.11
CA ILE A 467 -8.33 30.15 -9.10
C ILE A 467 -7.28 31.00 -8.40
N LYS A 468 -7.55 32.30 -8.27
CA LYS A 468 -6.64 33.23 -7.62
C LYS A 468 -6.55 32.90 -6.12
N VAL A 469 -5.36 32.53 -5.67
CA VAL A 469 -5.02 32.43 -4.25
C VAL A 469 -4.02 33.54 -3.96
N ASP A 470 -4.36 34.43 -3.04
CA ASP A 470 -3.59 35.67 -2.85
C ASP A 470 -2.13 35.41 -2.47
N ALA A 471 -1.85 34.42 -1.63
CA ALA A 471 -0.49 34.05 -1.26
C ALA A 471 0.36 33.66 -2.48
N HIS A 472 -0.15 32.82 -3.39
CA HIS A 472 0.57 32.41 -4.58
C HIS A 472 0.68 33.55 -5.61
N PHE A 473 -0.38 34.36 -5.73
CA PHE A 473 -0.38 35.52 -6.62
C PHE A 473 0.68 36.55 -6.21
N HIS A 474 0.82 36.83 -4.91
CA HIS A 474 1.86 37.72 -4.40
C HIS A 474 3.26 37.18 -4.72
N GLN A 475 3.50 35.88 -4.53
CA GLN A 475 4.77 35.25 -4.91
C GLN A 475 5.06 35.35 -6.42
N LEU A 476 4.05 35.22 -7.28
CA LEU A 476 4.21 35.40 -8.73
C LEU A 476 4.52 36.85 -9.10
N ARG A 477 3.82 37.82 -8.48
CA ARG A 477 4.07 39.24 -8.69
C ARG A 477 5.48 39.63 -8.27
N ASP A 478 5.91 39.19 -7.09
CA ASP A 478 7.22 39.51 -6.55
C ASP A 478 8.32 38.89 -7.44
N PHE A 479 8.12 37.66 -7.91
CA PHE A 479 8.97 37.04 -8.93
C PHE A 479 9.09 37.89 -10.20
N ALA A 480 7.98 38.30 -10.80
CA ALA A 480 8.00 39.10 -12.04
C ALA A 480 8.69 40.46 -11.81
N ALA A 481 8.44 41.09 -10.66
CA ALA A 481 9.06 42.36 -10.29
C ALA A 481 10.58 42.25 -10.11
N ASP A 482 11.08 41.11 -9.62
CA ASP A 482 12.51 40.88 -9.45
C ASP A 482 13.17 40.47 -10.77
N TYR A 483 12.50 39.69 -11.62
CA TYR A 483 13.02 39.28 -12.92
C TYR A 483 13.15 40.46 -13.91
N VAL A 484 12.26 41.47 -13.81
CA VAL A 484 12.32 42.70 -14.64
C VAL A 484 13.44 43.67 -14.18
N LYS A 485 13.99 43.51 -12.97
CA LYS A 485 15.09 44.34 -12.45
C LYS A 485 16.48 43.81 -12.82
N ILE A 486 16.58 42.55 -13.23
CA ILE A 486 17.79 41.89 -13.73
C ILE A 486 17.92 42.21 -15.21
#